data_AF-A0A3C2BXV8-F1
#
_entry.id   AF-A0A3C2BXV8-F1
#
_cell.length_a   1.000
_cell.length_b   1.000
_cell.length_c   1.000
_cell.angle_alpha   90.00
_cell.angle_beta   90.00
_cell.angle_gamma   90.00
#
_symmetry.space_group_name_H-M   'P 1'
#
loop_
_entity.id
_entity.type
_entity.pdbx_description
1 polymer ?
#
loop_
_entity_poly.entity_id
_entity_poly.type
_entity_poly.pdbx_seq_one_letter_code
_entity_poly.pdbx_strand_id
1 'polypeptide(L)' 'ILDDVFAELDVQRRRKLAAIVSGAEQVLVTAAVDADIPEELSGRRVKVIPGGIDE' A
#
# COMPACT_ATOMS: atom_id res chain seq x y z
N ILE A 1 -5.63 6.92 -4.25
CA ILE A 1 -4.78 7.13 -3.05
C ILE A 1 -5.42 6.35 -1.92
N LEU A 2 -4.64 5.59 -1.17
CA LEU A 2 -5.08 4.78 -0.04
C LEU A 2 -4.22 5.15 1.17
N ASP A 3 -4.85 5.48 2.29
CA ASP A 3 -4.14 5.90 3.50
C ASP A 3 -4.26 4.84 4.60
N ASP A 4 -3.18 4.09 4.84
CA ASP A 4 -3.04 3.02 5.86
C ASP A 4 -4.17 1.96 5.90
N VAL A 5 -5.00 1.89 4.85
CA VAL A 5 -6.20 1.06 4.83
C VAL A 5 -5.91 -0.43 4.94
N PHE A 6 -4.73 -0.90 4.54
CA PHE A 6 -4.41 -2.33 4.58
C PHE A 6 -4.22 -2.84 6.00
N ALA A 7 -3.70 -2.02 6.92
CA ALA A 7 -3.51 -2.38 8.32
C ALA A 7 -4.86 -2.76 8.99
N GLU A 8 -5.95 -2.12 8.57
CA GLU A 8 -7.30 -2.33 9.12
C GLU A 8 -8.04 -3.57 8.57
N LEU A 9 -7.49 -4.21 7.53
CA LEU A 9 -8.18 -5.26 6.80
C LEU A 9 -7.66 -6.66 7.16
N ASP A 10 -8.61 -7.59 7.29
CA ASP A 10 -8.31 -9.02 7.29
C ASP A 10 -7.74 -9.49 5.93
N VAL A 11 -7.13 -10.68 5.91
CA VAL A 11 -6.47 -11.25 4.74
C VAL A 11 -7.38 -11.31 3.50
N GLN A 12 -8.67 -11.65 3.67
CA GLN A 12 -9.59 -11.74 2.55
C GLN A 12 -9.92 -10.36 1.97
N ARG A 13 -10.13 -9.37 2.84
CA ARG A 13 -10.38 -7.98 2.42
C ARG A 13 -9.16 -7.35 1.77
N ARG A 14 -7.95 -7.61 2.28
CA ARG A 14 -6.69 -7.15 1.66
C ARG A 14 -6.58 -7.63 0.21
N ARG A 15 -6.82 -8.93 -0.04
CA ARG A 15 -6.80 -9.50 -1.40
C ARG A 15 -7.84 -8.87 -2.33
N LYS A 16 -9.07 -8.62 -1.83
CA LYS A 16 -10.12 -7.96 -2.63
C LYS A 16 -9.74 -6.54 -2.99
N LEU A 17 -9.23 -5.76 -2.03
CA LEU A 17 -8.79 -4.40 -2.28
C LEU A 17 -7.62 -4.37 -3.29
N ALA A 18 -6.63 -5.26 -3.13
CA ALA A 18 -5.53 -5.40 -4.06
C ALA A 18 -6.01 -5.68 -5.50
N ALA A 19 -6.99 -6.58 -5.67
CA ALA A 19 -7.58 -6.89 -6.97
C ALA A 19 -8.36 -5.73 -7.59
N ILE A 20 -8.99 -4.87 -6.77
CA ILE A 20 -9.70 -3.68 -7.26
C ILE A 20 -8.70 -2.64 -7.77
N VAL A 21 -7.61 -2.42 -7.03
CA VAL A 21 -6.68 -1.31 -7.30
C VAL A 21 -5.64 -1.68 -8.37
N SER A 22 -5.44 -2.96 -8.66
CA SER A 22 -4.55 -3.42 -9.75
C SER A 22 -5.01 -2.99 -11.14
N GLY A 23 -6.29 -2.66 -11.32
CA GLY A 23 -6.82 -2.12 -12.58
C GLY A 23 -6.65 -0.60 -12.73
N ALA A 24 -6.15 0.09 -11.71
CA ALA A 24 -5.91 1.53 -11.78
C ALA A 24 -4.57 1.84 -12.46
N GLU A 25 -4.54 2.89 -13.28
CA GLU A 25 -3.30 3.37 -13.91
C GLU A 25 -2.22 3.75 -12.89
N GLN A 26 -2.64 4.35 -11.76
CA GLN A 26 -1.74 4.71 -10.68
C GLN A 26 -2.43 4.58 -9.32
N VAL A 27 -1.71 4.00 -8.37
CA VAL A 27 -2.13 3.88 -6.96
C VAL A 27 -1.00 4.39 -6.08
N LEU A 28 -1.34 5.31 -5.18
CA LEU A 28 -0.46 5.71 -4.07
C LEU A 28 -1.03 5.10 -2.80
N VAL A 29 -0.17 4.42 -2.05
CA VAL A 29 -0.51 3.76 -0.79
C VAL A 29 0.46 4.23 0.28
N THR A 30 -0.05 4.63 1.43
CA THR A 30 0.74 4.82 2.65
C THR A 30 0.58 3.58 3.53
N ALA A 31 1.63 3.20 4.23
CA ALA A 31 1.59 2.15 5.24
C ALA A 31 2.64 2.47 6.30
N ALA A 32 2.30 2.18 7.56
CA ALA A 32 3.24 2.29 8.66
C ALA A 32 4.25 1.12 8.67
N VAL A 33 3.86 -0.06 8.18
CA VAL A 33 4.71 -1.25 8.09
C VAL A 33 4.64 -1.91 6.72
N ASP A 34 5.80 -2.36 6.22
CA ASP A 34 5.91 -2.96 4.88
C ASP A 34 5.04 -4.21 4.69
N ALA A 35 4.82 -4.97 5.77
CA ALA A 35 4.05 -6.21 5.77
C ALA A 35 2.53 -6.00 5.63
N ASP A 36 2.04 -4.76 5.74
CA ASP A 36 0.63 -4.47 5.49
C ASP A 36 0.29 -4.45 4.00
N ILE A 37 1.29 -4.17 3.15
CA ILE A 37 1.09 -4.16 1.71
C ILE A 37 1.13 -5.59 1.16
N PRO A 38 0.05 -6.05 0.50
CA PRO A 38 0.02 -7.37 -0.13
C PRO A 38 1.09 -7.50 -1.22
N GLU A 39 1.69 -8.69 -1.37
CA GLU A 39 2.73 -8.95 -2.38
C GLU A 39 2.24 -8.73 -3.81
N GLU A 40 0.93 -8.87 -4.04
CA GLU A 40 0.28 -8.60 -5.32
C GLU A 40 0.40 -7.12 -5.73
N LEU A 41 0.59 -6.21 -4.77
CA LEU A 41 0.85 -4.79 -5.00
C LEU A 41 2.36 -4.52 -4.96
N SER A 42 3.02 -4.83 -6.08
CA SER A 42 4.42 -4.47 -6.31
C SER A 42 4.53 -3.09 -6.98
N GLY A 43 5.53 -2.31 -6.61
CA GLY A 43 5.72 -0.96 -7.12
C GLY A 43 6.90 -0.25 -6.48
N ARG A 44 7.12 1.01 -6.87
CA ARG A 44 8.15 1.86 -6.25
C ARG A 44 7.82 2.05 -4.77
N ARG A 45 8.77 1.70 -3.89
CA ARG A 45 8.69 2.04 -2.47
C ARG A 45 9.43 3.34 -2.22
N VAL A 46 8.83 4.20 -1.40
CA VAL A 46 9.43 5.47 -0.97
C VAL A 46 9.32 5.49 0.55
N LYS A 47 10.47 5.48 1.23
CA LYS A 47 10.51 5.49 2.67
C LYS A 47 10.38 6.94 3.15
N VAL A 48 9.32 7.23 3.88
CA VAL A 48 9.08 8.56 4.44
C VAL A 48 9.80 8.68 5.78
N ILE A 49 10.54 9.76 5.96
CA ILE A 49 11.23 10.12 7.20
C ILE A 49 10.73 11.49 7.69
N PRO A 50 10.95 11.88 8.96
CA PRO A 50 10.56 13.19 9.43
C PRO A 50 11.10 14.31 8.52
N GLY A 51 10.18 15.06 7.90
CA GLY A 51 10.53 16.18 7.02
C GLY A 51 10.99 15.81 5.61
N GLY A 52 10.95 14.54 5.17
CA GLY A 52 11.40 14.16 3.83
C GLY A 52 11.19 12.70 3.45
N ILE A 53 11.91 12.27 2.42
CA ILE A 53 11.98 10.89 1.95
C ILE A 53 13.44 10.42 1.92
N ASP A 54 13.66 9.15 2.23
CA ASP A 54 14.95 8.45 2.18
C ASP A 54 15.05 7.79 0.80
N GLU A 55 16.00 8.26 -0.04
CA GLU A 55 16.22 7.80 -1.43
C GLU A 55 17.14 6.59 -1.54
#